data_AF-A0A924DP19-F1
#
_entry.id   AF-A0A924DP19-F1
#
_cell.length_a   1.000
_cell.length_b   1.000
_cell.length_c   1.000
_cell.angle_alpha   90.00
_cell.angle_beta   90.00
_cell.angle_gamma   90.00
#
_symmetry.space_group_name_H-M   'P 1'
#
loop_
_entity.id
_entity.type
_entity.pdbx_description
1 polymer ?
#
loop_
_entity_poly.entity_id
_entity_poly.type
_entity_poly.pdbx_seq_one_letter_code
_entity_poly.pdbx_strand_id
1 'polypeptide(L)'
;MRRFNNIATLVKTKRIQHPECYSQLELANLLGYKCEKLIAHIEEAECDVPLEVMPKLSKVLNIDPDDFIEAVLKDHEESLDNFFSTTFQERIIYM
;
A
#
# COMPACT_ATOMS: atom_id res chain seq x y z
N MET A 1 5.62 -3.57 13.78
CA MET A 1 5.65 -2.41 12.87
C MET A 1 4.49 -2.56 11.89
N ARG A 2 3.79 -1.47 11.54
CA ARG A 2 2.63 -1.52 10.65
C ARG A 2 3.04 -2.07 9.28
N ARG A 3 2.22 -2.92 8.68
CA ARG A 3 2.45 -3.55 7.38
C ARG A 3 1.52 -2.90 6.35
N PHE A 4 2.02 -2.79 5.13
CA PHE A 4 1.32 -2.19 3.99
C PHE A 4 1.38 -3.14 2.78
N ASN A 5 1.31 -4.45 3.03
CA ASN A 5 1.59 -5.47 2.02
C ASN A 5 0.46 -5.57 0.99
N ASN A 6 -0.79 -5.44 1.43
CA ASN A 6 -1.96 -5.55 0.57
C ASN A 6 -2.04 -4.34 -0.35
N ILE A 7 -1.85 -3.12 0.19
CA ILE A 7 -1.83 -1.90 -0.63
C ILE A 7 -0.64 -1.87 -1.60
N ALA A 8 0.55 -2.29 -1.15
CA ALA A 8 1.74 -2.39 -2.00
C ALA A 8 1.49 -3.34 -3.18
N THR A 9 0.95 -4.52 -2.89
CA THR A 9 0.64 -5.55 -3.89
C THR A 9 -0.41 -5.06 -4.89
N LEU A 10 -1.46 -4.40 -4.40
CA LEU A 10 -2.52 -3.84 -5.25
C LEU A 10 -1.95 -2.81 -6.23
N VAL A 11 -1.22 -1.81 -5.73
CA VAL A 11 -0.65 -0.73 -6.55
C VAL A 11 0.36 -1.28 -7.56
N LYS A 12 1.28 -2.14 -7.11
CA LYS A 12 2.29 -2.76 -7.98
C LYS A 12 1.66 -3.60 -9.09
N THR A 13 0.66 -4.41 -8.74
CA THR A 13 -0.05 -5.27 -9.70
C THR A 13 -0.79 -4.43 -10.73
N LYS A 14 -1.56 -3.43 -10.28
CA LYS A 14 -2.35 -2.56 -11.17
C LYS A 14 -1.45 -1.71 -12.07
N ARG A 15 -0.29 -1.27 -11.60
CA ARG A 15 0.70 -0.57 -12.44
C ARG A 15 1.31 -1.48 -13.50
N ILE A 16 1.78 -2.68 -13.12
CA ILE A 16 2.44 -3.61 -14.05
C ILE A 16 1.46 -4.16 -15.09
N GLN A 17 0.21 -4.40 -14.70
CA GLN A 17 -0.84 -4.91 -15.59
C GLN A 17 -1.55 -3.81 -16.39
N HIS A 18 -1.22 -2.54 -16.14
CA HIS A 18 -1.84 -1.42 -16.84
C HIS A 18 -1.52 -1.47 -18.35
N PRO A 19 -2.48 -1.23 -19.26
CA PRO A 19 -2.23 -1.25 -20.71
C PRO A 19 -1.10 -0.31 -21.16
N GLU A 20 -0.92 0.80 -20.46
CA GLU A 20 0.12 1.81 -20.74
C GLU A 20 1.50 1.47 -20.15
N CYS A 21 1.62 0.36 -19.39
CA CYS A 21 2.89 -0.12 -18.83
C CYS A 21 3.72 0.94 -18.07
N TYR A 22 3.07 1.76 -17.23
CA TYR A 22 3.73 2.86 -16.54
C TYR A 22 4.93 2.40 -15.69
N SER A 23 6.08 3.04 -15.87
CA SER A 23 7.17 3.02 -14.90
C SER A 23 6.78 3.73 -13.60
N GLN A 24 7.53 3.48 -12.52
CA GLN A 24 7.30 4.16 -11.23
C GLN A 24 7.44 5.68 -11.35
N LEU A 25 8.40 6.16 -12.15
CA LEU A 25 8.62 7.59 -12.39
C LEU A 25 7.48 8.20 -13.22
N GLU A 26 7.00 7.52 -14.26
CA GLU A 26 5.85 7.99 -15.06
C GLU A 26 4.59 8.09 -14.22
N LEU A 27 4.30 7.08 -13.40
CA LEU A 27 3.18 7.11 -12.47
C LEU A 27 3.32 8.28 -11.47
N ALA A 28 4.51 8.46 -10.88
CA ALA A 28 4.77 9.59 -9.99
C ALA A 28 4.52 10.95 -10.68
N ASN A 29 5.00 11.10 -11.91
CA ASN A 29 4.78 12.31 -12.71
C ASN A 29 3.29 12.57 -12.99
N LEU A 30 2.52 11.52 -13.33
CA LEU A 30 1.06 11.62 -13.51
C LEU A 30 0.35 12.07 -12.23
N LEU A 31 0.84 11.62 -11.07
CA LEU A 31 0.33 12.04 -9.77
C LEU A 31 0.77 13.45 -9.37
N GLY A 32 1.77 14.03 -10.05
CA GLY A 32 2.28 15.40 -9.80
C GLY A 32 3.56 15.43 -8.95
N TYR A 33 4.20 14.28 -8.76
CA TYR A 33 5.46 14.15 -8.04
C TYR A 33 6.63 14.15 -9.03
N LYS A 34 7.75 14.77 -8.62
CA LYS A 34 8.95 14.91 -9.46
C LYS A 34 9.88 13.71 -9.43
N CYS A 35 9.60 12.72 -8.59
CA CYS A 35 10.44 11.54 -8.43
C CYS A 35 9.61 10.31 -8.02
N GLU A 36 10.15 9.14 -8.34
CA GLU A 36 9.58 7.82 -8.14
C GLU A 36 9.47 7.37 -6.69
N LYS A 37 10.09 8.09 -5.74
CA LYS A 37 10.18 7.68 -4.33
C LYS A 37 8.83 7.33 -3.70
N LEU A 38 7.79 8.12 -3.99
CA LEU A 38 6.46 7.83 -3.47
C LEU A 38 5.98 6.45 -3.92
N ILE A 39 6.07 6.16 -5.21
CA ILE A 39 5.63 4.88 -5.77
C ILE A 39 6.51 3.74 -5.27
N ALA A 40 7.82 3.94 -5.22
CA ALA A 40 8.76 2.94 -4.72
C ALA A 40 8.47 2.58 -3.25
N HIS A 41 8.30 3.55 -2.36
CA HIS A 41 7.99 3.28 -0.95
C HIS A 41 6.63 2.60 -0.76
N ILE A 42 5.63 2.95 -1.59
CA ILE A 42 4.33 2.25 -1.60
C ILE A 42 4.53 0.80 -2.06
N GLU A 43 5.20 0.57 -3.18
CA GLU A 43 5.36 -0.78 -3.77
C GLU A 43 6.25 -1.72 -2.94
N GLU A 44 7.14 -1.17 -2.11
CA GLU A 44 7.96 -1.91 -1.15
C GLU A 44 7.34 -1.99 0.25
N ALA A 45 6.07 -1.58 0.40
CA ALA A 45 5.31 -1.61 1.65
C ALA A 45 5.97 -0.84 2.82
N GLU A 46 6.75 0.20 2.51
CA GLU A 46 7.37 1.08 3.51
C GLU A 46 6.40 2.15 4.01
N CYS A 47 5.44 2.58 3.16
CA CYS A 47 4.43 3.55 3.53
C CYS A 47 3.05 3.22 2.96
N ASP A 48 2.03 3.75 3.61
CA ASP A 48 0.67 3.77 3.09
C ASP A 48 0.54 4.79 1.94
N VAL A 49 -0.57 4.73 1.21
CA VAL A 49 -0.92 5.74 0.20
C VAL A 49 -1.56 6.94 0.90
N PRO A 50 -1.06 8.17 0.72
CA PRO A 50 -1.71 9.35 1.28
C PRO A 50 -3.15 9.50 0.77
N LEU A 51 -4.10 9.84 1.66
CA LEU A 51 -5.53 9.97 1.34
C LEU A 51 -5.79 10.97 0.20
N GLU A 52 -4.98 12.03 0.10
CA GLU A 52 -5.05 13.02 -0.97
C GLU A 52 -4.62 12.48 -2.34
N VAL A 53 -3.78 11.45 -2.37
CA VAL A 53 -3.26 10.81 -3.59
C VAL A 53 -4.17 9.69 -4.06
N MET A 54 -4.81 8.96 -3.13
CA MET A 54 -5.64 7.78 -3.42
C MET A 54 -6.66 8.00 -4.55
N PRO A 55 -7.49 9.07 -4.58
CA PRO A 55 -8.47 9.27 -5.65
C PRO A 55 -7.84 9.45 -7.03
N LYS A 56 -6.66 10.07 -7.08
CA LYS A 56 -5.93 10.29 -8.34
C LYS A 56 -5.26 8.99 -8.79
N LEU A 57 -4.68 8.25 -7.86
CA LEU A 57 -4.07 6.95 -8.11
C LEU A 57 -5.10 5.92 -8.61
N SER A 58 -6.27 5.86 -7.99
CA SER A 58 -7.40 5.03 -8.43
C SER A 58 -7.81 5.33 -9.87
N LYS A 59 -7.92 6.61 -10.23
CA LYS A 59 -8.22 7.02 -11.62
C LYS A 59 -7.13 6.63 -12.61
N VAL A 60 -5.86 6.87 -12.27
CA VAL A 60 -4.72 6.62 -13.18
C VAL A 60 -4.48 5.13 -13.40
N LEU A 61 -4.64 4.31 -12.35
CA LEU A 61 -4.40 2.86 -12.41
C LEU A 61 -5.67 2.03 -12.61
N ASN A 62 -6.82 2.69 -12.81
CA ASN A 62 -8.14 2.05 -12.92
C ASN A 62 -8.41 1.03 -11.80
N ILE A 63 -8.19 1.47 -10.56
CA ILE A 63 -8.42 0.69 -9.34
C ILE A 63 -9.78 1.08 -8.78
N ASP A 64 -10.60 0.11 -8.45
CA ASP A 64 -11.88 0.36 -7.81
C ASP A 64 -11.64 0.97 -6.40
N PRO A 65 -12.36 2.03 -6.00
CA PRO A 65 -12.26 2.55 -4.64
C PRO A 65 -12.48 1.50 -3.54
N ASP A 66 -13.34 0.51 -3.78
CA ASP A 66 -13.60 -0.58 -2.83
C ASP A 66 -12.38 -1.48 -2.67
N ASP A 67 -11.63 -1.76 -3.76
CA ASP A 67 -10.35 -2.50 -3.70
C ASP A 67 -9.33 -1.78 -2.81
N PHE A 68 -9.29 -0.44 -2.88
CA PHE A 68 -8.41 0.39 -2.05
C PHE A 68 -8.80 0.30 -0.57
N ILE A 69 -10.09 0.44 -0.27
CA ILE A 69 -10.61 0.37 1.09
C ILE A 69 -10.33 -1.01 1.69
N GLU A 70 -10.61 -2.08 0.94
CA GLU A 70 -10.37 -3.46 1.37
C GLU A 70 -8.88 -3.69 1.68
N ALA A 71 -7.98 -3.27 0.79
CA ALA A 71 -6.54 -3.42 0.98
C ALA A 71 -6.04 -2.71 2.25
N VAL A 72 -6.50 -1.48 2.49
CA VAL A 72 -6.12 -0.69 3.68
C VAL A 72 -6.66 -1.32 4.97
N LEU A 73 -7.92 -1.77 4.96
CA LEU A 73 -8.54 -2.42 6.12
C LEU A 73 -7.81 -3.71 6.46
N LYS A 74 -7.46 -4.51 5.45
CA LYS A 74 -6.72 -5.76 5.64
C LYS A 74 -5.30 -5.53 6.16
N ASP A 75 -4.59 -4.53 5.64
CA ASP A 75 -3.28 -4.13 6.17
C ASP A 75 -3.36 -3.69 7.64
N HIS A 76 -4.46 -3.02 8.01
CA HIS A 76 -4.71 -2.64 9.40
C HIS A 76 -5.03 -3.85 10.29
N GLU A 77 -5.88 -4.76 9.84
CA GLU A 77 -6.21 -6.02 10.51
C GLU A 77 -4.95 -6.85 10.77
N GLU A 78 -4.16 -7.12 9.73
CA GLU A 78 -2.88 -7.85 9.85
C GLU A 78 -1.90 -7.16 10.81
N SER A 79 -1.86 -5.82 10.79
CA SER A 79 -1.00 -5.06 11.70
C SER A 79 -1.43 -5.21 13.16
N LEU A 80 -2.74 -5.26 13.44
CA LEU A 80 -3.27 -5.51 14.77
C LEU A 80 -2.99 -6.95 15.20
N ASP A 81 -3.30 -7.93 14.36
CA ASP A 81 -3.07 -9.34 14.66
C ASP A 81 -1.60 -9.63 14.97
N ASN A 82 -0.68 -9.06 14.19
CA ASN A 82 0.75 -9.18 14.44
C ASN A 82 1.16 -8.51 15.76
N PHE A 83 0.62 -7.33 16.06
CA PHE A 83 0.91 -6.63 17.31
C PHE A 83 0.44 -7.42 18.53
N PHE A 84 -0.81 -7.89 18.51
CA PHE A 84 -1.39 -8.69 19.59
C PHE A 84 -0.69 -10.04 19.71
N SER A 85 -0.41 -10.74 18.59
CA SER A 85 0.31 -12.02 18.62
C SER A 85 1.71 -11.87 19.23
N THR A 86 2.47 -10.85 18.82
CA THR A 86 3.83 -10.60 19.36
C THR A 86 3.78 -10.23 20.83
N THR A 87 2.91 -9.28 21.20
CA THR A 87 2.83 -8.73 22.56
C THR A 87 2.32 -9.77 23.58
N PHE A 88 1.41 -10.66 23.19
CA PHE A 88 0.84 -11.66 24.10
C PHE A 88 1.65 -12.96 24.14
N GLN A 89 2.39 -13.32 23.08
CA GLN A 89 3.35 -14.43 23.17
C GLN A 89 4.50 -14.11 24.13
N GLU A 90 4.98 -12.87 24.17
CA GLU A 90 6.02 -12.45 25.10
C GLU A 90 5.58 -12.49 26.57
N ARG A 91 4.28 -12.33 26.86
CA ARG A 91 3.77 -12.36 28.25
C ARG A 91 3.61 -13.76 28.84
N ILE A 92 3.43 -14.79 28.00
CA ILE A 92 3.26 -16.18 28.48
C ILE A 92 4.60 -16.81 28.88
N ILE A 93 5.72 -16.33 28.35
CA ILE A 93 7.05 -16.90 28.64
C ILE A 93 7.58 -16.46 30.02
N TYR A 94 7.02 -15.40 30.63
CA TYR A 94 7.45 -14.86 31.91
C TYR A 94 6.46 -15.08 33.09
N MET A 95 5.46 -15.95 32.93
CA MET A 95 4.58 -16.41 34.02
C MET A 95 4.78 -17.91 34.29
#